data_AF-A0A368CKM9-F1
#
_entry.id   AF-A0A368CKM9-F1
#
_cell.length_a   1.000
_cell.length_b   1.000
_cell.length_c   1.000
_cell.angle_alpha   90.00
_cell.angle_beta   90.00
_cell.angle_gamma   90.00
#
_symmetry.space_group_name_H-M   'P 1'
#
loop_
_entity.id
_entity.type
_entity.pdbx_description
1 polymer ?
#
loop_
_entity_poly.entity_id
_entity_poly.type
_entity_poly.pdbx_seq_one_letter_code
_entity_poly.pdbx_strand_id
1 'polypeptide(L)' 'MLDQGQSFDAAGETTGMEHMVMPYAHGCFILRGSGQKLVVRHKKFPNRHWVADDLNTATMICDELNCE' A
#
# COMPACT_ATOMS: atom_id res chain seq x y z
N MET A 1 12.35 18.25 39.13
CA MET A 1 11.89 19.00 37.94
C MET A 1 12.81 18.64 36.80
N LEU A 2 12.35 17.84 35.85
CA LEU A 2 12.90 17.74 34.49
C LEU A 2 11.70 17.37 33.62
N ASP A 3 11.25 18.38 32.90
CA ASP A 3 10.21 18.37 31.88
C ASP A 3 10.86 18.05 30.51
N GLN A 4 10.01 17.56 29.59
CA GLN A 4 10.19 17.51 28.14
C GLN A 4 11.11 16.46 27.50
N GLY A 5 10.45 15.63 26.69
CA GLY A 5 11.04 14.81 25.64
C GLY A 5 9.97 13.97 24.96
N GLN A 6 9.06 14.59 24.21
CA GLN A 6 8.22 13.87 23.27
C GLN A 6 9.12 13.05 22.34
N SER A 7 8.91 11.75 22.32
CA SER A 7 9.16 10.94 21.14
C SER A 7 7.97 10.01 21.07
N PHE A 8 7.07 10.34 20.13
CA PHE A 8 6.20 9.33 19.55
C PHE A 8 7.16 8.32 18.93
N ASP A 9 7.59 7.34 19.72
CA ASP A 9 7.99 6.06 19.18
C ASP A 9 6.77 5.58 18.43
N ALA A 10 6.80 5.87 17.14
CA ALA A 10 6.01 5.21 16.14
C ALA A 10 6.06 3.75 16.54
N ALA A 11 4.96 3.27 17.12
CA ALA A 11 4.62 1.88 17.13
C ALA A 11 4.78 1.48 15.68
N GLY A 12 5.96 0.92 15.37
CA GLY A 12 6.24 0.29 14.11
C GLY A 12 5.12 -0.71 14.01
N GLU A 13 4.18 -0.37 13.15
CA GLU A 13 2.98 -1.12 12.87
C GLU A 13 3.47 -2.45 12.28
N THR A 14 3.86 -3.34 13.17
CA THR A 14 3.89 -4.77 12.96
C THR A 14 2.50 -5.14 12.48
N THR A 15 2.43 -6.08 11.53
CA THR A 15 1.22 -6.73 10.99
C THR A 15 0.63 -6.05 9.75
N GLY A 16 0.71 -6.73 8.60
CA GLY A 16 0.12 -6.23 7.35
C GLY A 16 0.78 -6.73 6.06
N MET A 17 1.92 -7.42 6.13
CA MET A 17 2.39 -8.29 5.03
C MET A 17 1.54 -9.57 4.90
N GLU A 18 0.28 -9.53 5.35
CA GLU A 18 -0.65 -10.64 5.21
C GLU A 18 -1.39 -10.46 3.88
N HIS A 19 -1.01 -11.34 2.95
CA HIS A 19 -1.59 -11.55 1.61
C HIS A 19 -1.21 -10.52 0.54
N MET A 20 0.05 -10.55 0.12
CA MET A 20 0.45 -10.14 -1.23
C MET A 20 -0.27 -11.03 -2.25
N VAL A 21 -1.26 -10.49 -2.97
CA VAL A 21 -2.13 -11.33 -3.82
C VAL A 21 -1.61 -11.46 -5.24
N MET A 22 -0.89 -10.46 -5.78
CA MET A 22 -0.22 -10.61 -7.08
C MET A 22 0.96 -9.63 -7.18
N PRO A 23 2.19 -10.07 -7.49
CA PRO A 23 3.21 -9.15 -7.99
C PRO A 23 2.76 -8.66 -9.37
N TYR A 24 2.56 -7.35 -9.51
CA TYR A 24 2.30 -6.73 -10.80
C TYR A 24 3.62 -6.15 -11.33
N ALA A 25 3.74 -6.06 -12.66
CA ALA A 25 4.99 -5.67 -13.31
C ALA A 25 5.48 -4.28 -12.83
N HIS A 26 6.80 -4.05 -12.97
CA HIS A 26 7.46 -2.76 -12.71
C HIS A 26 7.35 -2.20 -11.28
N GLY A 27 7.01 -3.04 -10.29
CA GLY A 27 6.99 -2.65 -8.89
C GLY A 27 5.63 -2.18 -8.39
N CYS A 28 4.55 -2.53 -9.12
CA CYS A 28 3.18 -2.42 -8.63
C CYS A 28 2.76 -3.69 -7.86
N PHE A 29 1.96 -3.54 -6.83
CA PHE A 29 1.49 -4.62 -5.97
C PHE A 29 -0.01 -4.46 -5.72
N ILE A 30 -0.77 -5.53 -5.92
CA ILE A 30 -2.20 -5.57 -5.61
C ILE A 30 -2.41 -6.47 -4.39
N LEU A 31 -3.00 -5.91 -3.34
CA LEU A 31 -3.25 -6.53 -2.05
C LEU A 31 -4.76 -6.65 -1.82
N ARG A 32 -5.21 -7.65 -1.07
CA ARG A 32 -6.60 -7.67 -0.59
C ARG A 32 -6.74 -6.73 0.61
N GLY A 33 -7.64 -5.76 0.50
CA GLY A 33 -8.02 -4.86 1.57
C GLY A 33 -9.20 -5.39 2.38
N SER A 34 -9.71 -4.53 3.26
CA SER A 34 -10.92 -4.81 4.05
C SER A 34 -12.17 -4.81 3.18
N GLY A 35 -13.12 -5.70 3.47
CA GLY A 35 -14.47 -5.63 2.87
C GLY A 35 -14.50 -5.84 1.35
N GLN A 36 -13.75 -6.82 0.83
CA GLN A 36 -13.63 -7.17 -0.60
C GLN A 36 -12.92 -6.14 -1.48
N LYS A 37 -12.46 -5.02 -0.94
CA LYS A 37 -11.68 -4.03 -1.68
C LYS A 37 -10.28 -4.56 -2.00
N LEU A 38 -9.68 -4.05 -3.06
CA LEU A 38 -8.28 -4.26 -3.43
C LEU A 38 -7.48 -2.98 -3.18
N VAL A 39 -6.24 -3.14 -2.75
CA VAL A 39 -5.33 -2.03 -2.49
C VAL A 39 -4.13 -2.15 -3.42
N VAL A 40 -3.89 -1.10 -4.19
CA VAL A 40 -2.74 -0.99 -5.09
C VAL A 40 -1.64 -0.17 -4.41
N ARG A 41 -0.42 -0.68 -4.41
CA ARG A 41 0.79 0.02 -3.94
C ARG A 41 1.86 -0.02 -5.02
N HIS A 42 2.71 1.00 -5.07
CA HIS A 42 3.74 1.10 -6.10
C HIS A 42 5.10 1.50 -5.51
N LYS A 43 6.19 0.86 -5.97
CA LYS A 43 7.55 1.08 -5.45
C LYS A 43 8.06 2.51 -5.67
N LYS A 44 7.71 3.16 -6.79
CA LYS A 44 8.02 4.59 -7.08
C LYS A 44 7.30 5.55 -6.12
N PHE A 45 6.17 5.13 -5.54
CA PHE A 45 5.30 5.95 -4.72
C PHE A 45 5.02 5.28 -3.35
N PRO A 46 6.05 5.08 -2.50
CA PRO A 46 5.95 4.26 -1.29
C PRO A 46 4.93 4.79 -0.26
N ASN A 47 4.65 6.10 -0.29
CA ASN A 47 3.72 6.76 0.63
C ASN A 47 2.31 6.91 0.06
N ARG A 48 2.03 6.36 -1.14
CA ARG A 48 0.71 6.41 -1.78
C ARG A 48 0.14 5.00 -1.93
N HIS A 49 -1.17 4.92 -1.85
CA HIS A 49 -1.93 3.72 -2.18
C HIS A 49 -3.24 4.12 -2.85
N TRP A 50 -3.78 3.20 -3.62
CA TRP A 50 -5.07 3.36 -4.30
C TRP A 50 -5.98 2.20 -3.92
N VAL A 51 -7.28 2.43 -3.94
CA VAL A 51 -8.28 1.43 -3.59
C VAL A 51 -9.14 1.18 -4.82
N ALA A 52 -9.37 -0.10 -5.11
CA ALA A 52 -10.19 -0.55 -6.21
C ALA A 52 -11.23 -1.57 -5.71
N ASP A 53 -12.35 -1.66 -6.40
CA ASP A 53 -13.46 -2.55 -6.03
C ASP A 53 -13.31 -3.93 -6.66
N ASP A 54 -12.51 -4.03 -7.71
CA ASP A 54 -12.31 -5.22 -8.52
C ASP A 54 -10.89 -5.27 -9.11
N LEU A 55 -10.51 -6.45 -9.61
CA LEU A 55 -9.17 -6.70 -10.13
C LEU A 55 -8.86 -5.96 -11.43
N ASN A 56 -9.87 -5.68 -12.27
CA ASN A 56 -9.67 -4.99 -13.54
C ASN A 56 -9.29 -3.53 -13.27
N THR A 57 -10.02 -2.85 -12.39
CA THR A 57 -9.70 -1.49 -11.94
C THR A 57 -8.32 -1.42 -11.28
N ALA A 58 -7.99 -2.40 -10.41
CA ALA A 58 -6.67 -2.45 -9.77
C ALA A 58 -5.52 -2.62 -10.78
N THR A 59 -5.76 -3.40 -11.85
CA THR A 59 -4.80 -3.63 -12.94
C THR A 59 -4.57 -2.37 -13.77
N MET A 60 -5.65 -1.68 -14.15
CA MET A 60 -5.57 -0.40 -14.88
C MET A 60 -4.75 0.64 -14.12
N ILE A 61 -4.96 0.76 -12.80
CA ILE A 61 -4.17 1.67 -11.96
C ILE A 61 -2.68 1.32 -12.04
N CYS A 62 -2.33 0.03 -11.97
CA CYS A 62 -0.94 -0.36 -12.10
C CYS A 62 -0.34 -0.03 -13.48
N ASP A 63 -1.09 -0.20 -14.57
CA ASP A 63 -0.62 0.15 -15.92
C ASP A 63 -0.38 1.65 -16.07
N GLU A 64 -1.28 2.48 -15.54
CA GLU A 64 -1.11 3.94 -15.53
C GLU A 64 0.13 4.35 -14.74
N LEU A 65 0.34 3.78 -13.54
CA LEU A 65 1.51 4.09 -12.70
C LEU A 65 2.84 3.64 -13.32
N ASN A 66 2.79 2.64 -14.21
CA ASN A 66 3.96 2.09 -14.91
C ASN A 66 4.32 2.84 -16.20
N CYS A 67 3.38 3.58 -16.80
CA CYS A 67 3.58 4.31 -18.05
C CYS A 67 4.29 5.67 -17.87
N GLU A 68 4.52 6.13 -16.63
CA GLU A 68 5.19 7.40 -16.27
C GLU A 68 6.69 7.28 -15.93
#